data_AF-A0A7R8ZWN1-F1
#
_entry.id   AF-A0A7R8ZWN1-F1
#
_cell.length_a   1.000
_cell.length_b   1.000
_cell.length_c   1.000
_cell.angle_alpha   90.00
_cell.angle_beta   90.00
_cell.angle_gamma   90.00
#
_symmetry.space_group_name_H-M   'P 1'
#
loop_
_entity.id
_entity.type
_entity.pdbx_description
1 polymer ?
#
loop_
_entity_poly.entity_id
_entity_poly.type
_entity_poly.pdbx_seq_one_letter_code
_entity_poly.pdbx_strand_id
1 'polypeptide(L)'
;MVLTGAGISVASGIPTYRDHAGLWQRSDPIQHKQFMDQHYYRQRYWARSMIGWLPVNHAHPNDTHHALANFESSGKQSLLVTQNVDGLHQSAGSENVCDLHGRLDRVICTDCGELLDRRDVQNWLQADNAWLLEVSAEPRPDGDADYDREDIHD
;
A
#
# COMPACT_ATOMS: atom_id res chain seq x y z
N MET A 1 -21.12 -2.30 -11.99
CA MET A 1 -20.13 -1.82 -11.02
C MET A 1 -19.72 -2.97 -10.14
N VAL A 2 -18.42 -3.13 -9.87
CA VAL A 2 -17.88 -4.10 -8.90
C VAL A 2 -17.18 -3.33 -7.79
N LEU A 3 -17.29 -3.80 -6.54
CA LEU A 3 -16.54 -3.28 -5.40
C LEU A 3 -15.56 -4.37 -4.91
N THR A 4 -14.27 -4.03 -4.77
CA THR A 4 -13.23 -4.93 -4.26
C THR A 4 -12.58 -4.42 -2.97
N GLY A 5 -11.87 -5.31 -2.30
CA GLY A 5 -11.12 -5.08 -1.06
C GLY A 5 -10.09 -6.19 -0.84
N ALA A 6 -9.26 -6.07 0.20
CA ALA A 6 -7.97 -6.76 0.33
C ALA A 6 -8.00 -8.29 0.10
N GLY A 7 -9.12 -8.97 0.35
CA GLY A 7 -9.28 -10.40 0.09
C GLY A 7 -8.98 -10.84 -1.36
N ILE A 8 -9.15 -9.96 -2.35
CA ILE A 8 -8.79 -10.28 -3.75
C ILE A 8 -7.27 -10.38 -3.99
N SER A 9 -6.46 -9.72 -3.15
CA SER A 9 -5.01 -9.63 -3.29
C SER A 9 -4.24 -10.67 -2.47
N VAL A 10 -4.95 -11.52 -1.69
CA VAL A 10 -4.35 -12.62 -0.91
C VAL A 10 -3.60 -13.61 -1.79
N ALA A 11 -4.20 -13.99 -2.93
CA ALA A 11 -3.55 -14.87 -3.91
C ALA A 11 -2.38 -14.20 -4.66
N SER A 12 -2.17 -12.89 -4.46
CA SER A 12 -1.03 -12.12 -4.97
C SER A 12 0.06 -11.89 -3.91
N GLY A 13 -0.05 -12.51 -2.73
CA GLY A 13 0.93 -12.39 -1.65
C GLY A 13 0.74 -11.20 -0.71
N ILE A 14 -0.32 -10.40 -0.91
CA ILE A 14 -0.64 -9.27 -0.03
C ILE A 14 -1.58 -9.76 1.10
N PRO A 15 -1.26 -9.52 2.39
CA PRO A 15 -2.09 -9.99 3.50
C PRO A 15 -3.44 -9.25 3.58
N THR A 16 -4.31 -9.65 4.51
CA THR A 16 -5.54 -8.94 4.88
C THR A 16 -5.42 -8.25 6.23
N TYR A 17 -6.16 -7.15 6.43
CA TYR A 17 -6.26 -6.46 7.73
C TYR A 17 -7.00 -7.24 8.83
N ARG A 18 -7.62 -8.35 8.46
CA ARG A 18 -8.37 -9.24 9.34
C ARG A 18 -7.74 -10.61 9.27
N ASP A 19 -7.65 -11.25 10.43
CA ASP A 19 -7.38 -12.68 10.50
C ASP A 19 -8.59 -13.52 10.07
N HIS A 20 -8.42 -14.84 10.08
CA HIS A 20 -9.48 -15.80 9.76
C HIS A 20 -10.69 -15.74 10.72
N ALA A 21 -10.56 -15.11 11.90
CA ALA A 21 -11.66 -14.88 12.83
C ALA A 21 -12.35 -13.51 12.62
N GLY A 22 -11.86 -12.70 11.68
CA GLY A 22 -12.39 -11.38 11.36
C GLY A 22 -11.92 -10.26 12.30
N LEU A 23 -11.04 -10.55 13.26
CA LEU A 23 -10.59 -9.60 14.26
C LEU A 23 -9.68 -8.52 13.64
N TRP A 24 -9.74 -7.32 14.22
CA TRP A 24 -8.84 -6.22 13.86
C TRP A 24 -7.51 -6.39 14.59
N GLN A 25 -6.43 -6.56 13.83
CA GLN A 25 -5.06 -6.55 14.35
C GLN A 25 -4.44 -5.19 14.02
N ARG A 26 -4.46 -4.25 14.97
CA ARG A 26 -3.97 -2.87 14.76
C ARG A 26 -3.43 -2.22 16.03
N SER A 27 -2.26 -1.61 15.89
CA SER A 27 -1.90 -0.37 16.60
C SER A 27 -2.61 0.82 15.94
N ASP A 28 -2.81 1.93 16.67
CA ASP A 28 -3.58 3.06 16.16
C ASP A 28 -2.91 3.73 14.93
N PRO A 29 -3.65 3.97 13.83
CA PRO A 29 -3.08 4.56 12.63
C PRO A 29 -2.67 6.01 12.86
N ILE A 30 -1.52 6.39 12.28
CA ILE A 30 -1.01 7.76 12.32
C ILE A 30 -2.03 8.69 11.63
N GLN A 31 -2.56 9.64 12.39
CA GLN A 31 -3.55 10.58 11.89
C GLN A 31 -2.88 11.61 10.96
N HIS A 32 -3.60 12.05 9.92
CA HIS A 32 -3.10 13.05 8.97
C HIS A 32 -2.54 14.31 9.68
N LYS A 33 -3.20 14.80 10.72
CA LYS A 33 -2.71 15.94 11.51
C LYS A 33 -1.40 15.66 12.23
N GLN A 34 -1.19 14.45 12.76
CA GLN A 34 0.08 14.07 13.38
C GLN A 34 1.20 14.02 12.32
N PHE A 35 0.93 13.44 11.15
CA PHE A 35 1.88 13.39 10.04
C PHE A 35 2.26 14.80 9.55
N MET A 36 1.29 15.70 9.39
CA MET A 36 1.57 17.07 8.93
C MET A 36 2.30 17.91 10.00
N ASP A 37 1.86 17.86 11.26
CA ASP A 37 2.35 18.77 12.29
C ASP A 37 3.68 18.32 12.92
N GLN A 38 4.01 17.01 12.90
CA GLN A 38 5.07 16.45 13.76
C GLN A 38 6.07 15.58 12.99
N HIS A 39 7.35 16.01 12.98
CA HIS A 39 8.45 15.30 12.32
C HIS A 39 8.59 13.83 12.75
N TYR A 40 8.45 13.57 14.06
CA TYR A 40 8.48 12.23 14.66
C TYR A 40 7.50 11.26 13.97
N TYR A 41 6.27 11.70 13.69
CA TYR A 41 5.26 10.86 13.06
C TYR A 41 5.52 10.64 11.56
N ARG A 42 6.20 11.58 10.88
CA ARG A 42 6.69 11.36 9.51
C ARG A 42 7.80 10.32 9.45
N GLN A 43 8.79 10.41 10.35
CA GLN A 43 9.84 9.39 10.47
C GLN A 43 9.23 7.99 10.76
N ARG A 44 8.33 7.89 11.76
CA ARG A 44 7.66 6.61 12.09
C ARG A 44 6.82 6.06 10.93
N TYR A 45 6.10 6.91 10.20
CA TYR A 45 5.36 6.49 9.00
C TYR A 45 6.30 5.95 7.92
N TRP A 46 7.35 6.69 7.57
CA TRP A 46 8.24 6.30 6.47
C TRP A 46 9.11 5.10 6.80
N ALA A 47 9.55 4.92 8.05
CA ALA A 47 10.26 3.71 8.47
C ALA A 47 9.39 2.45 8.33
N ARG A 48 8.14 2.51 8.81
CA ARG A 48 7.18 1.39 8.69
C ARG A 48 6.81 1.13 7.22
N SER A 49 6.63 2.18 6.41
CA SER A 49 6.38 2.04 4.97
C SER A 49 7.58 1.49 4.20
N MET A 50 8.81 1.84 4.59
CA MET A 50 10.04 1.34 3.95
C MET A 50 10.16 -0.19 4.08
N ILE A 51 9.80 -0.74 5.25
CA ILE A 51 9.78 -2.18 5.52
C ILE A 51 8.56 -2.82 4.84
N GLY A 52 7.36 -2.28 5.10
CA GLY A 52 6.08 -2.89 4.74
C GLY A 52 5.74 -2.89 3.26
N TRP A 53 6.33 -2.01 2.45
CA TRP A 53 5.98 -1.85 1.04
C TRP A 53 6.55 -2.95 0.12
N LEU A 54 7.59 -3.67 0.56
CA LEU A 54 8.28 -4.68 -0.26
C LEU A 54 7.36 -5.78 -0.84
N PRO A 55 6.43 -6.40 -0.09
CA PRO A 55 5.51 -7.40 -0.65
C PRO A 55 4.53 -6.81 -1.67
N VAL A 56 4.11 -5.54 -1.50
CA VAL A 56 3.23 -4.87 -2.47
C VAL A 56 3.97 -4.62 -3.78
N ASN A 57 5.23 -4.18 -3.72
CA ASN A 57 6.08 -3.97 -4.90
C ASN A 57 6.39 -5.28 -5.67
N HIS A 58 6.44 -6.43 -4.98
CA HIS A 58 6.63 -7.74 -5.59
C HIS A 58 5.33 -8.47 -5.95
N ALA A 59 4.17 -7.91 -5.62
CA ALA A 59 2.89 -8.52 -5.94
C ALA A 59 2.60 -8.43 -7.45
N HIS A 60 2.04 -9.51 -7.99
CA HIS A 60 1.54 -9.56 -9.36
C HIS A 60 0.04 -9.86 -9.37
N PRO A 61 -0.71 -9.37 -10.37
CA PRO A 61 -2.13 -9.67 -10.48
C PRO A 61 -2.37 -11.19 -10.56
N ASN A 62 -3.36 -11.67 -9.81
CA ASN A 62 -3.84 -13.05 -9.91
C ASN A 62 -5.04 -13.18 -10.86
N ASP A 63 -5.46 -14.42 -11.12
CA ASP A 63 -6.58 -14.77 -12.02
C ASP A 63 -7.86 -13.95 -11.79
N THR A 64 -8.17 -13.56 -10.54
CA THR A 64 -9.37 -12.77 -10.23
C THR A 64 -9.27 -11.35 -10.79
N HIS A 65 -8.08 -10.74 -10.76
CA HIS A 65 -7.84 -9.41 -11.32
C HIS A 65 -7.95 -9.45 -12.85
N HIS A 66 -7.32 -10.45 -13.49
CA HIS A 66 -7.43 -10.65 -14.94
C HIS A 66 -8.86 -11.00 -15.37
N ALA A 67 -9.60 -11.76 -14.58
CA ALA A 67 -11.02 -12.05 -14.84
C ALA A 67 -11.88 -10.77 -14.81
N LEU A 68 -11.62 -9.85 -13.89
CA LEU A 68 -12.32 -8.56 -13.82
C LEU A 68 -11.94 -7.63 -14.98
N ALA A 69 -10.66 -7.55 -15.37
CA ALA A 69 -10.22 -6.81 -16.55
C ALA A 69 -10.87 -7.36 -17.84
N ASN A 70 -10.94 -8.69 -18.00
CA ASN A 70 -11.63 -9.34 -19.10
C ASN A 70 -13.16 -9.13 -19.07
N PHE A 71 -13.75 -8.98 -17.88
CA PHE A 71 -15.18 -8.71 -17.72
C PHE A 71 -15.53 -7.27 -18.13
N GLU A 72 -14.68 -6.30 -17.78
CA GLU A 72 -14.73 -4.91 -18.27
C GLU A 72 -14.55 -4.84 -19.79
N SER A 73 -13.48 -5.42 -20.35
CA SER A 73 -13.22 -5.38 -21.80
C SER A 73 -14.29 -6.06 -22.65
N SER A 74 -15.03 -7.02 -22.08
CA SER A 74 -16.22 -7.61 -22.70
C SER A 74 -17.49 -6.74 -22.66
N GLY A 75 -17.40 -5.51 -22.13
CA GLY A 75 -18.50 -4.54 -22.01
C GLY A 75 -19.52 -4.85 -20.91
N LYS A 76 -19.24 -5.81 -20.02
CA LYS A 76 -20.19 -6.29 -18.98
C LYS A 76 -20.04 -5.57 -17.65
N GLN A 77 -18.96 -4.81 -17.47
CA GLN A 77 -18.72 -3.95 -16.33
C GLN A 77 -18.30 -2.56 -16.83
N SER A 78 -18.88 -1.53 -16.21
CA SER A 78 -18.62 -0.13 -16.56
C SER A 78 -17.75 0.64 -15.56
N LEU A 79 -17.49 0.06 -14.38
CA LEU A 79 -16.70 0.69 -13.30
C LEU A 79 -16.26 -0.37 -12.30
N LEU A 80 -14.97 -0.39 -11.97
CA LEU A 80 -14.39 -1.07 -10.82
C LEU A 80 -14.15 -0.05 -9.70
N VAL A 81 -14.63 -0.30 -8.50
CA VAL A 81 -14.33 0.48 -7.31
C VAL A 81 -13.50 -0.39 -6.39
N THR A 82 -12.39 0.12 -5.84
CA THR A 82 -11.55 -0.64 -4.93
C THR A 82 -11.22 0.13 -3.67
N GLN A 83 -11.18 -0.59 -2.55
CA GLN A 83 -10.60 -0.11 -1.28
C GLN A 83 -9.11 -0.45 -1.16
N ASN A 84 -8.55 -1.19 -2.11
CA ASN A 84 -7.14 -1.51 -2.14
C ASN A 84 -6.34 -0.30 -2.62
N VAL A 85 -5.06 -0.31 -2.27
CA VAL A 85 -4.08 0.71 -2.67
C VAL A 85 -2.91 0.10 -3.45
N ASP A 86 -3.03 -1.18 -3.82
CA ASP A 86 -1.98 -2.03 -4.40
C ASP A 86 -1.73 -1.82 -5.91
N GLY A 87 -2.69 -1.26 -6.64
CA GLY A 87 -2.58 -1.05 -8.10
C GLY A 87 -2.68 -2.32 -8.95
N LEU A 88 -3.10 -3.46 -8.38
CA LEU A 88 -3.13 -4.74 -9.09
C LEU A 88 -4.25 -4.80 -10.15
N HIS A 89 -5.34 -4.05 -9.98
CA HIS A 89 -6.40 -3.96 -10.99
C HIS A 89 -5.91 -3.30 -12.28
N GLN A 90 -5.25 -2.14 -12.16
CA GLN A 90 -4.65 -1.43 -13.29
C GLN A 90 -3.53 -2.28 -13.93
N SER A 91 -2.70 -2.94 -13.10
CA SER A 91 -1.65 -3.85 -13.57
C SER A 91 -2.20 -5.09 -14.30
N ALA A 92 -3.45 -5.50 -14.02
CA ALA A 92 -4.14 -6.58 -14.73
C ALA A 92 -4.78 -6.15 -16.06
N GLY A 93 -4.79 -4.84 -16.36
CA GLY A 93 -5.44 -4.25 -17.52
C GLY A 93 -6.85 -3.70 -17.28
N SER A 94 -7.28 -3.47 -16.03
CA SER A 94 -8.52 -2.72 -15.77
C SER A 94 -8.32 -1.22 -16.01
N GLU A 95 -9.20 -0.61 -16.79
CA GLU A 95 -9.07 0.80 -17.21
C GLU A 95 -9.93 1.75 -16.36
N ASN A 96 -11.19 1.43 -16.09
CA ASN A 96 -12.07 2.32 -15.30
C ASN A 96 -12.09 1.91 -13.83
N VAL A 97 -11.00 2.24 -13.12
CA VAL A 97 -10.80 1.94 -11.70
C VAL A 97 -10.92 3.21 -10.85
N CYS A 98 -11.73 3.13 -9.78
CA CYS A 98 -11.84 4.14 -8.74
C CYS A 98 -11.16 3.65 -7.45
N ASP A 99 -9.98 4.21 -7.16
CA ASP A 99 -9.17 3.91 -5.98
C ASP A 99 -9.66 4.74 -4.76
N LEU A 100 -10.56 4.18 -3.93
CA LEU A 100 -11.20 4.92 -2.82
C LEU A 100 -10.23 5.42 -1.75
N HIS A 101 -9.10 4.73 -1.58
CA HIS A 101 -8.08 5.04 -0.56
C HIS A 101 -6.77 5.53 -1.18
N GLY A 102 -6.76 5.91 -2.47
CA GLY A 102 -5.55 6.27 -3.20
C GLY A 102 -4.75 5.06 -3.66
N ARG A 103 -3.45 5.24 -3.96
CA ARG A 103 -2.54 4.17 -4.40
C ARG A 103 -1.16 4.34 -3.77
N LEU A 104 -0.47 3.23 -3.56
CA LEU A 104 0.90 3.18 -3.01
C LEU A 104 1.99 3.34 -4.05
N ASP A 105 1.70 3.22 -5.35
CA ASP A 105 2.69 3.31 -6.42
C ASP A 105 3.23 4.74 -6.65
N ARG A 106 2.60 5.74 -5.99
CA ARG A 106 2.90 7.16 -6.14
C ARG A 106 2.98 7.86 -4.78
N VAL A 107 3.88 8.82 -4.67
CA VAL A 107 4.07 9.67 -3.49
C VAL A 107 3.84 11.12 -3.90
N ILE A 108 3.19 11.92 -3.04
CA ILE A 108 2.99 13.36 -3.27
C ILE A 108 3.80 14.17 -2.26
N CYS A 109 4.55 15.16 -2.74
CA CYS A 109 5.19 16.15 -1.87
C CYS A 109 4.12 17.08 -1.28
N THR A 110 4.06 17.20 0.05
CA THR A 110 3.05 18.01 0.75
C THR A 110 3.20 19.51 0.55
N ASP A 111 4.37 19.95 0.08
CA ASP A 111 4.74 21.38 0.02
C ASP A 111 4.56 21.95 -1.39
N CYS A 112 4.93 21.18 -2.43
CA CYS A 112 4.83 21.61 -3.84
C CYS A 112 3.79 20.83 -4.67
N GLY A 113 3.26 19.71 -4.16
CA GLY A 113 2.30 18.86 -4.88
C GLY A 113 2.93 17.97 -5.98
N GLU A 114 4.26 17.91 -6.09
CA GLU A 114 4.95 17.04 -7.05
C GLU A 114 4.64 15.56 -6.78
N LEU A 115 4.38 14.81 -7.87
CA LEU A 115 4.11 13.38 -7.83
C LEU A 115 5.37 12.60 -8.24
N LEU A 116 5.78 11.68 -7.39
CA LEU A 116 6.97 10.85 -7.52
C LEU A 116 6.57 9.37 -7.59
N ASP A 117 7.36 8.55 -8.28
CA ASP A 117 7.20 7.10 -8.25
C ASP A 117 7.63 6.56 -6.87
N ARG A 118 6.85 5.66 -6.28
CA ARG A 118 7.17 5.10 -4.96
C ARG A 118 8.47 4.30 -4.95
N ARG A 119 8.92 3.77 -6.10
CA ARG A 119 10.22 3.09 -6.26
C ARG A 119 11.38 4.05 -6.06
N ASP A 120 11.32 5.26 -6.61
CA ASP A 120 12.37 6.27 -6.45
C ASP A 120 12.47 6.70 -4.98
N VAL A 121 11.33 6.93 -4.33
CA VAL A 121 11.27 7.21 -2.89
C VAL A 121 11.78 6.04 -2.05
N GLN A 122 11.53 4.78 -2.44
CA GLN A 122 12.09 3.61 -1.75
C GLN A 122 13.63 3.61 -1.83
N ASN A 123 14.19 3.93 -3.00
CA ASN A 123 15.64 3.97 -3.19
C ASN A 123 16.29 5.03 -2.29
N TRP A 124 15.66 6.20 -2.12
CA TRP A 124 16.13 7.23 -1.18
C TRP A 124 16.05 6.75 0.27
N LEU A 125 14.91 6.20 0.69
CA LEU A 125 14.72 5.67 2.04
C LEU A 125 15.76 4.59 2.37
N GLN A 126 16.04 3.67 1.44
CA GLN A 126 17.05 2.62 1.60
C GLN A 126 18.48 3.15 1.64
N ALA A 127 18.81 4.17 0.84
CA ALA A 127 20.14 4.78 0.85
C ALA A 127 20.42 5.55 2.16
N ASP A 128 19.45 6.33 2.62
CA ASP A 128 19.61 7.19 3.82
C ASP A 128 19.37 6.43 5.14
N ASN A 129 18.70 5.27 5.11
CA ASN A 129 18.35 4.48 6.29
C ASN A 129 18.82 3.02 6.16
N ALA A 130 20.07 2.80 5.74
CA ALA A 130 20.63 1.45 5.56
C ALA A 130 20.49 0.53 6.79
N TRP A 131 20.40 1.10 8.00
CA TRP A 131 20.17 0.39 9.26
C TRP A 131 18.79 -0.29 9.35
N LEU A 132 17.79 0.15 8.58
CA LEU A 132 16.47 -0.50 8.47
C LEU A 132 16.46 -1.71 7.53
N LEU A 133 17.52 -1.96 6.74
CA LEU A 133 17.53 -3.04 5.75
C LEU A 133 17.54 -4.44 6.38
N GLU A 134 18.03 -4.57 7.61
CA GLU A 134 18.05 -5.83 8.37
C GLU A 134 16.83 -5.98 9.31
N VAL A 135 15.96 -4.97 9.40
CA VAL A 135 14.76 -4.99 10.25
C VAL A 135 13.65 -5.79 9.56
N SER A 136 13.22 -6.87 10.22
CA SER A 136 12.08 -7.67 9.81
C SER A 136 10.87 -7.36 10.71
N ALA A 137 9.75 -6.98 10.09
CA ALA A 137 8.47 -6.74 10.75
C ALA A 137 7.34 -7.31 9.88
N GLU A 138 6.18 -7.60 10.47
CA GLU A 138 5.03 -8.09 9.70
C GLU A 138 4.53 -6.99 8.74
N PRO A 139 4.50 -7.25 7.41
CA PRO A 139 3.97 -6.30 6.44
C PRO A 139 2.44 -6.29 6.47
N ARG A 140 1.85 -5.16 6.09
CA ARG A 140 0.41 -4.89 6.09
C ARG A 140 -0.11 -4.58 4.67
N PRO A 141 -1.43 -4.66 4.42
CA PRO A 141 -2.00 -4.61 3.07
C PRO A 141 -1.86 -3.25 2.37
N ASP A 142 -1.63 -2.20 3.16
CA ASP A 142 -1.33 -0.82 2.79
C ASP A 142 0.19 -0.55 2.68
N GLY A 143 1.03 -1.58 2.65
CA GLY A 143 2.48 -1.40 2.60
C GLY A 143 3.06 -0.77 3.88
N ASP A 144 2.29 -0.81 4.98
CA ASP A 144 2.72 -0.46 6.32
C ASP A 144 3.35 -1.68 7.02
N ALA A 145 3.96 -1.51 8.20
CA ALA A 145 4.53 -2.62 8.97
C ALA A 145 4.35 -2.46 10.48
N ASP A 146 4.27 -3.58 11.19
CA ASP A 146 4.23 -3.61 12.67
C ASP A 146 5.63 -3.45 13.26
N TYR A 147 6.15 -2.23 13.15
CA TYR A 147 7.43 -1.79 13.70
C TYR A 147 7.24 -0.55 14.58
N ASP A 148 7.77 -0.58 15.80
CA ASP A 148 7.61 0.47 16.81
C ASP A 148 8.95 1.10 17.26
N ARG A 149 8.87 2.37 17.68
CA ARG A 149 10.01 3.32 17.64
C ARG A 149 10.88 3.33 18.90
N GLU A 150 11.43 2.19 19.31
CA GLU A 150 12.57 2.18 20.25
C GLU A 150 13.93 2.33 19.52
N ASP A 151 14.04 1.90 18.25
CA ASP A 151 15.33 1.87 17.52
C ASP A 151 15.55 2.98 16.46
N ILE A 152 14.61 3.90 16.24
CA ILE A 152 14.86 5.02 15.31
C ILE A 152 15.68 6.10 16.01
N HIS A 153 16.99 6.08 15.77
CA HIS A 153 17.92 7.13 16.19
C HIS A 153 17.77 8.42 15.36
N ASP A 154 18.18 9.55 15.95
CA ASP A 154 18.13 10.90 15.34
C ASP A 154 19.28 11.15 14.35
#